data_AF-A0A7X8R4B6-F1
#
_entry.id   AF-A0A7X8R4B6-F1
#
_cell.length_a   1.000
_cell.length_b   1.000
_cell.length_c   1.000
_cell.angle_alpha   90.00
_cell.angle_beta   90.00
_cell.angle_gamma   90.00
#
_symmetry.space_group_name_H-M   'P 1'
#
loop_
_entity.id
_entity.type
_entity.pdbx_description
1 polymer ?
#
loop_
_entity_poly.entity_id
_entity_poly.type
_entity_poly.pdbx_seq_one_letter_code
_entity_poly.pdbx_strand_id
1 'polypeptide(L)'
;MRLLRTASMGAAVLLMVLNHPSPCTVDLARPYEPVVVTGSEVTLFLNAPVQELFVYSFVNGLWKQIAFQIDEKDDGTFFGIGNTLLNAQDEICFMAADMGDSAADHQWIADSESMTYQRYQIKAINTSLSPNRIGYVYLYRSSTLVIDPAVKGYMSYVPAPAGAANDTIKAKGYTLGHNSDAIPDYLALRNGAAQSVDILDRWKIRYHGKFYGTGAYLYSETEDTALIDSLLTSKSGRIRTFRRLDFKCFLRTFPISPLRVDNIYYPFHSLTILTQDSLRLIYGLDTLRQSLDLNSSVNNWKYYNRYNSDIVINGVNDAVNKTYSTTLLNWQLIQGSFGSLVTMIDTLFSAATQEIYYKDNSTVDMMDTGDGASYGDSGILLADETNKLTGTLHFYQTSFYLGGSHTVTPLVDSLVNQRHQPLQLVVSARPFVIPVELASFSGRAANGVVTLNWTTASETNNYGFEVLRQDGKEGEWKTIGFVKGNGTTNRALAYGFEDPISRAGSYRYQLRQVDVDGAAELSNAITVTVVAPASLILSQNYPNPFNPSTEFSFQIPAGDPRRITLCVYNMIGQQVRTLVSGFYEPGFYRFHWDGADDQGLAAAGGVYLLSLQTDQGRQLRKMIKLQ
;
A
#
# COMPACT_ATOMS: atom_id res chain seq x y z
N MET A 1 21.29 -25.45 -36.46
CA MET A 1 22.55 -26.13 -36.09
C MET A 1 22.92 -25.67 -34.68
N ARG A 2 23.28 -26.61 -33.81
CA ARG A 2 23.57 -26.53 -32.35
C ARG A 2 24.40 -25.30 -31.93
N LEU A 3 23.99 -24.54 -30.91
CA LEU A 3 24.30 -24.69 -29.46
C LEU A 3 25.80 -24.66 -29.10
N LEU A 4 26.23 -23.63 -28.36
CA LEU A 4 26.94 -23.79 -27.07
C LEU A 4 27.01 -22.45 -26.30
N ARG A 5 26.56 -22.52 -25.04
CA ARG A 5 26.66 -21.53 -23.96
C ARG A 5 28.02 -21.66 -23.26
N THR A 6 28.49 -20.55 -22.66
CA THR A 6 28.97 -20.38 -21.25
C THR A 6 29.40 -18.90 -21.10
N ALA A 7 28.70 -18.03 -20.34
CA ALA A 7 28.87 -17.74 -18.90
C ALA A 7 30.30 -17.27 -18.56
N SER A 8 30.62 -16.21 -17.78
CA SER A 8 29.89 -15.25 -16.94
C SER A 8 30.95 -14.28 -16.37
N MET A 9 30.65 -12.98 -16.23
CA MET A 9 31.26 -12.01 -15.27
C MET A 9 30.61 -10.66 -15.59
N GLY A 10 29.61 -10.19 -14.85
CA GLY A 10 29.76 -9.63 -13.51
C GLY A 10 29.30 -8.18 -13.57
N ALA A 11 28.01 -7.95 -13.86
CA ALA A 11 27.43 -6.61 -13.79
C ALA A 11 27.11 -6.30 -12.33
N ALA A 12 28.03 -5.60 -11.66
CA ALA A 12 27.78 -4.99 -10.38
C ALA A 12 26.69 -3.92 -10.56
N VAL A 13 25.47 -4.23 -10.12
CA VAL A 13 24.43 -3.23 -9.90
C VAL A 13 24.88 -2.40 -8.71
N LEU A 14 25.46 -1.24 -8.98
CA LEU A 14 25.81 -0.25 -7.96
C LEU A 14 24.52 0.41 -7.48
N LEU A 15 23.87 -0.20 -6.48
CA LEU A 15 22.83 0.43 -5.69
C LEU A 15 23.52 1.52 -4.85
N MET A 16 23.50 2.78 -5.31
CA MET A 16 23.83 3.91 -4.45
C MET A 16 22.68 4.11 -3.46
N VAL A 17 22.83 3.51 -2.29
CA VAL A 17 22.03 3.80 -1.10
C VAL A 17 22.41 5.20 -0.62
N LEU A 18 21.51 6.16 -0.79
CA LEU A 18 21.60 7.44 -0.10
C LEU A 18 21.36 7.20 1.39
N ASN A 19 22.32 7.59 2.24
CA ASN A 19 22.24 7.47 3.69
C ASN A 19 20.97 8.15 4.23
N HIS A 20 19.99 7.35 4.62
CA HIS A 20 18.80 7.73 5.37
C HIS A 20 18.66 6.82 6.59
N PRO A 21 18.08 7.31 7.70
CA PRO A 21 17.98 6.54 8.94
C PRO A 21 17.16 5.27 8.68
N SER A 22 17.81 4.12 8.87
CA SER A 22 17.35 2.71 8.77
C SER A 22 16.21 2.43 7.77
N PRO A 23 16.47 1.72 6.65
CA PRO A 23 15.43 1.44 5.69
C PRO A 23 14.35 0.58 6.33
N CYS A 24 13.12 1.02 6.15
CA CYS A 24 12.00 0.13 6.07
C CYS A 24 12.34 -1.01 5.11
N THR A 25 11.98 -2.26 5.44
CA THR A 25 12.21 -3.43 4.57
C THR A 25 11.58 -3.28 3.18
N VAL A 26 10.59 -2.39 3.07
CA VAL A 26 9.94 -1.98 1.81
C VAL A 26 10.56 -0.69 1.27
N ASP A 27 11.10 -0.76 0.05
CA ASP A 27 11.53 0.41 -0.72
C ASP A 27 10.63 0.57 -1.95
N LEU A 28 9.70 1.54 -1.94
CA LEU A 28 8.84 1.86 -3.07
C LEU A 28 9.59 2.48 -4.26
N ALA A 29 10.86 2.84 -4.12
CA ALA A 29 11.63 3.66 -5.05
C ALA A 29 10.97 5.02 -5.34
N ARG A 30 10.21 5.55 -4.36
CA ARG A 30 9.53 6.85 -4.39
C ARG A 30 9.90 7.69 -3.16
N PRO A 31 11.20 7.95 -2.89
CA PRO A 31 11.65 8.53 -1.63
C PRO A 31 11.16 9.97 -1.37
N TYR A 32 10.71 10.66 -2.41
CA TYR A 32 10.32 12.07 -2.37
C TYR A 32 8.81 12.28 -2.53
N GLU A 33 8.05 11.21 -2.77
CA GLU A 33 6.64 11.29 -3.11
C GLU A 33 5.78 11.27 -1.82
N PRO A 34 4.92 12.29 -1.60
CA PRO A 34 3.90 12.24 -0.58
C PRO A 34 2.78 11.30 -1.03
N VAL A 35 2.15 10.63 -0.07
CA VAL A 35 0.89 9.91 -0.26
C VAL A 35 -0.20 10.71 0.42
N VAL A 36 -1.27 10.97 -0.32
CA VAL A 36 -2.43 11.71 0.16
C VAL A 36 -3.67 10.82 0.01
N VAL A 37 -4.41 10.67 1.11
CA VAL A 37 -5.72 10.00 1.14
C VAL A 37 -6.73 11.01 1.65
N THR A 38 -7.88 11.08 1.02
CA THR A 38 -8.96 12.01 1.39
C THR A 38 -9.91 11.40 2.40
N GLY A 39 -10.63 12.22 3.16
CA GLY A 39 -11.70 11.74 4.05
C GLY A 39 -12.78 10.95 3.30
N SER A 40 -13.00 11.25 2.02
CA SER A 40 -13.91 10.50 1.14
C SER A 40 -13.48 9.04 0.89
N GLU A 41 -12.19 8.73 1.05
CA GLU A 41 -11.64 7.37 0.94
C GLU A 41 -11.63 6.62 2.27
N VAL A 42 -11.78 7.33 3.39
CA VAL A 42 -11.80 6.77 4.76
C VAL A 42 -13.13 7.04 5.49
N THR A 43 -14.23 6.78 4.79
CA THR A 43 -15.60 7.16 5.20
C THR A 43 -16.05 6.73 6.60
N LEU A 44 -15.53 5.64 7.15
CA LEU A 44 -15.85 5.17 8.51
C LEU A 44 -15.30 6.11 9.60
N PHE A 45 -14.35 6.97 9.27
CA PHE A 45 -13.75 7.96 10.18
C PHE A 45 -14.29 9.38 9.97
N LEU A 46 -15.30 9.59 9.11
CA LEU A 46 -15.94 10.89 8.98
C LEU A 46 -16.54 11.34 10.33
N ASN A 47 -16.39 12.64 10.62
CA ASN A 47 -16.70 13.29 11.89
C ASN A 47 -15.89 12.79 13.10
N ALA A 48 -14.85 11.97 12.90
CA ALA A 48 -13.89 11.69 13.96
C ALA A 48 -13.06 12.95 14.25
N PRO A 49 -12.78 13.28 15.52
CA PRO A 49 -11.80 14.29 15.86
C PRO A 49 -10.45 13.96 15.23
N VAL A 50 -9.85 14.90 14.51
CA VAL A 50 -8.59 14.66 13.78
C VAL A 50 -7.44 14.26 14.70
N GLN A 51 -7.50 14.65 15.97
CA GLN A 51 -6.56 14.30 17.03
C GLN A 51 -6.66 12.84 17.52
N GLU A 52 -7.73 12.12 17.17
CA GLU A 52 -7.92 10.69 17.47
C GLU A 52 -7.41 9.79 16.34
N LEU A 53 -6.88 10.37 15.25
CA LEU A 53 -6.42 9.63 14.08
C LEU A 53 -4.90 9.50 14.09
N PHE A 54 -4.40 8.29 13.87
CA PHE A 54 -2.97 7.99 13.94
C PHE A 54 -2.54 7.08 12.81
N VAL A 55 -1.33 7.33 12.30
CA VAL A 55 -0.78 6.61 11.15
C VAL A 55 0.43 5.78 11.58
N TYR A 56 0.41 4.50 11.23
CA TYR A 56 1.45 3.53 11.54
C TYR A 56 1.93 2.79 10.29
N SER A 57 3.20 2.40 10.31
CA SER A 57 3.77 1.40 9.41
C SER A 57 4.03 0.10 10.20
N PHE A 58 4.02 -1.02 9.48
CA PHE A 58 4.41 -2.32 10.02
C PHE A 58 5.73 -2.73 9.39
N VAL A 59 6.77 -2.93 10.20
CA VAL A 59 8.13 -3.16 9.71
C VAL A 59 8.78 -4.22 10.59
N ASN A 60 9.30 -5.30 9.98
CA ASN A 60 9.97 -6.38 10.71
C ASN A 60 9.14 -6.95 11.88
N GLY A 61 7.82 -7.09 11.71
CA GLY A 61 6.95 -7.61 12.75
C GLY A 61 6.54 -6.60 13.83
N LEU A 62 6.95 -5.34 13.72
CA LEU A 62 6.73 -4.30 14.73
C LEU A 62 5.95 -3.12 14.16
N TRP A 63 5.08 -2.55 14.99
CA TRP A 63 4.36 -1.31 14.68
C TRP A 63 5.22 -0.10 14.98
N LYS A 64 5.30 0.83 14.02
CA LYS A 64 6.00 2.09 14.16
C LYS A 64 5.07 3.23 13.75
N GLN A 65 4.81 4.15 14.67
CA GLN A 65 4.07 5.37 14.32
C GLN A 65 4.93 6.20 13.35
N ILE A 66 4.30 6.77 12.32
CA ILE A 66 4.99 7.57 11.31
C ILE A 66 4.54 9.02 11.36
N ALA A 67 5.33 9.92 10.78
CA ALA A 67 4.90 11.30 10.64
C ALA A 67 3.76 11.36 9.62
N PHE A 68 2.72 12.10 9.98
CA PHE A 68 1.60 12.41 9.11
C PHE A 68 1.05 13.79 9.46
N GLN A 69 0.14 14.26 8.63
CA GLN A 69 -0.55 15.54 8.76
C GLN A 69 -1.97 15.37 8.22
N ILE A 70 -2.93 15.97 8.90
CA ILE A 70 -4.31 16.08 8.42
C ILE A 70 -4.53 17.55 8.06
N ASP A 71 -4.87 17.78 6.80
CA ASP A 71 -5.08 19.10 6.23
C ASP A 71 -6.56 19.33 6.02
N GLU A 72 -7.14 20.12 6.92
CA GLU A 72 -8.54 20.51 6.82
C GLU A 72 -8.77 21.43 5.61
N LYS A 73 -9.77 21.09 4.80
CA LYS A 73 -10.07 21.76 3.53
C LYS A 73 -11.51 22.26 3.50
N ASP A 74 -11.70 23.49 3.92
CA ASP A 74 -13.00 24.17 3.94
C ASP A 74 -13.28 24.80 2.58
N ASP A 75 -14.43 24.51 1.95
CA ASP A 75 -14.83 25.10 0.66
C ASP A 75 -13.76 25.05 -0.44
N GLY A 76 -12.95 23.97 -0.44
CA GLY A 76 -11.88 23.77 -1.42
C GLY A 76 -10.56 24.49 -1.11
N THR A 77 -10.44 25.17 0.05
CA THR A 77 -9.22 25.88 0.48
C THR A 77 -8.63 25.32 1.77
N PHE A 78 -7.30 25.22 1.84
CA PHE A 78 -6.57 24.79 3.06
C PHE A 78 -6.40 25.90 4.11
N PHE A 79 -6.84 27.10 3.79
CA PHE A 79 -6.66 28.31 4.60
C PHE A 79 -7.91 28.70 5.41
N GLY A 80 -8.90 27.81 5.48
CA GLY A 80 -10.03 27.96 6.38
C GLY A 80 -9.65 27.76 7.85
N ILE A 81 -10.60 28.01 8.74
CA ILE A 81 -10.40 27.88 10.20
C ILE A 81 -10.30 26.39 10.61
N GLY A 82 -10.84 25.48 9.79
CA GLY A 82 -11.04 24.09 10.18
C GLY A 82 -12.17 23.95 11.21
N ASN A 83 -12.64 22.72 11.39
CA ASN A 83 -13.66 22.36 12.37
C ASN A 83 -13.16 21.27 13.35
N THR A 84 -11.90 20.85 13.22
CA THR A 84 -11.20 19.80 13.97
C THR A 84 -11.81 18.39 13.83
N LEU A 85 -12.72 18.21 12.87
CA LEU A 85 -13.39 16.95 12.55
C LEU A 85 -13.07 16.54 11.11
N LEU A 86 -12.74 15.26 10.92
CA LEU A 86 -12.48 14.75 9.57
C LEU A 86 -13.74 14.84 8.70
N ASN A 87 -13.69 15.61 7.62
CA ASN A 87 -14.72 15.67 6.59
C ASN A 87 -14.23 15.04 5.27
N ALA A 88 -15.10 14.99 4.25
CA ALA A 88 -14.79 14.30 3.00
C ALA A 88 -13.70 14.99 2.15
N GLN A 89 -13.52 16.31 2.29
CA GLN A 89 -12.53 17.10 1.55
C GLN A 89 -11.15 17.12 2.20
N ASP A 90 -11.06 16.78 3.49
CA ASP A 90 -9.81 16.79 4.24
C ASP A 90 -8.80 15.79 3.67
N GLU A 91 -7.53 16.15 3.76
CA GLU A 91 -6.42 15.36 3.20
C GLU A 91 -5.51 14.83 4.32
N ILE A 92 -5.34 13.52 4.37
CA ILE A 92 -4.39 12.82 5.25
C ILE A 92 -3.11 12.58 4.45
N CYS A 93 -2.03 13.25 4.82
CA CYS A 93 -0.77 13.28 4.10
C CYS A 93 0.36 12.65 4.91
N PHE A 94 1.17 11.80 4.27
CA PHE A 94 2.38 11.17 4.82
C PHE A 94 3.38 10.87 3.69
N MET A 95 4.59 10.43 4.00
CA MET A 95 5.62 10.17 2.98
C MET A 95 5.63 8.70 2.55
N ALA A 96 5.74 8.44 1.24
CA ALA A 96 5.89 7.07 0.71
C ALA A 96 7.13 6.34 1.26
N ALA A 97 8.16 7.10 1.64
CA ALA A 97 9.38 6.58 2.28
C ALA A 97 9.15 5.94 3.66
N ASP A 98 8.04 6.24 4.32
CA ASP A 98 7.70 5.70 5.65
C ASP A 98 6.76 4.49 5.58
N MET A 99 6.37 4.04 4.38
CA MET A 99 5.48 2.89 4.21
C MET A 99 6.21 1.59 4.50
N GLY A 100 5.50 0.61 5.07
CA GLY A 100 6.05 -0.69 5.49
C GLY A 100 5.44 -1.90 4.80
N ASP A 101 5.62 -3.05 5.43
CA ASP A 101 5.12 -4.36 5.02
C ASP A 101 3.62 -4.50 5.27
N SER A 102 3.01 -5.50 4.64
CA SER A 102 1.63 -5.90 4.96
C SER A 102 1.59 -6.57 6.34
N ALA A 103 0.63 -6.17 7.16
CA ALA A 103 0.22 -6.79 8.40
C ALA A 103 -1.06 -7.63 8.19
N ALA A 104 -1.12 -8.82 8.79
CA ALA A 104 -2.35 -9.60 8.85
C ALA A 104 -3.42 -8.88 9.70
N ASP A 105 -4.69 -9.25 9.54
CA ASP A 105 -5.79 -8.54 10.23
C ASP A 105 -5.76 -8.74 11.76
N HIS A 106 -5.13 -9.82 12.26
CA HIS A 106 -4.93 -10.05 13.70
C HIS A 106 -3.72 -9.30 14.27
N GLN A 107 -2.80 -8.86 13.41
CA GLN A 107 -1.66 -8.05 13.82
C GLN A 107 -2.17 -6.62 13.98
N TRP A 108 -2.19 -6.11 15.20
CA TRP A 108 -2.77 -4.81 15.53
C TRP A 108 -1.83 -4.03 16.45
N ILE A 109 -1.98 -2.71 16.49
CA ILE A 109 -1.25 -1.88 17.45
C ILE A 109 -1.65 -2.26 18.89
N ALA A 110 -0.75 -2.06 19.84
CA ALA A 110 -0.99 -2.35 21.25
C ALA A 110 -1.88 -1.27 21.90
N ASP A 111 -3.13 -1.17 21.42
CA ASP A 111 -4.13 -0.22 21.89
C ASP A 111 -5.54 -0.83 21.80
N SER A 112 -6.15 -1.11 22.96
CA SER A 112 -7.42 -1.82 23.02
C SER A 112 -8.61 -1.03 22.46
N GLU A 113 -8.60 0.31 22.58
CA GLU A 113 -9.67 1.13 22.00
C GLU A 113 -9.65 1.05 20.48
N SER A 114 -8.47 1.11 19.86
CA SER A 114 -8.34 1.02 18.40
C SER A 114 -8.90 -0.28 17.82
N MET A 115 -8.93 -1.38 18.59
CA MET A 115 -9.51 -2.66 18.17
C MET A 115 -11.04 -2.62 18.05
N THR A 116 -11.69 -1.62 18.63
CA THR A 116 -13.15 -1.40 18.53
C THR A 116 -13.56 -0.72 17.21
N TYR A 117 -12.59 -0.13 16.50
CA TYR A 117 -12.75 0.47 15.20
C TYR A 117 -12.13 -0.42 14.11
N GLN A 118 -12.65 -0.33 12.89
CA GLN A 118 -11.89 -0.84 11.74
C GLN A 118 -10.71 0.08 11.49
N ARG A 119 -9.52 -0.47 11.20
CA ARG A 119 -8.39 0.31 10.69
C ARG A 119 -8.52 0.47 9.18
N TYR A 120 -7.96 1.52 8.62
CA TYR A 120 -7.74 1.58 7.17
C TYR A 120 -6.34 1.10 6.83
N GLN A 121 -6.26 0.11 5.95
CA GLN A 121 -5.03 -0.29 5.27
C GLN A 121 -4.95 0.46 3.94
N ILE A 122 -3.89 1.24 3.78
CA ILE A 122 -3.57 2.02 2.58
C ILE A 122 -2.38 1.34 1.89
N LYS A 123 -2.66 0.71 0.75
CA LYS A 123 -1.66 0.04 -0.09
C LYS A 123 -1.27 0.98 -1.23
N ALA A 124 0.01 1.32 -1.33
CA ALA A 124 0.56 2.05 -2.47
C ALA A 124 1.31 1.08 -3.40
N ILE A 125 1.12 1.26 -4.70
CA ILE A 125 1.72 0.41 -5.74
C ILE A 125 2.50 1.30 -6.70
N ASN A 126 3.81 1.10 -6.77
CA ASN A 126 4.66 1.66 -7.82
C ASN A 126 4.65 0.72 -9.04
N THR A 127 3.93 1.12 -10.08
CA THR A 127 3.79 0.38 -11.35
C THR A 127 4.85 0.73 -12.40
N SER A 128 5.73 1.71 -12.11
CA SER A 128 6.81 2.10 -13.02
C SER A 128 8.00 1.14 -13.05
N LEU A 129 7.98 0.12 -12.19
CA LEU A 129 9.03 -0.89 -12.06
C LEU A 129 8.47 -2.29 -12.32
N SER A 130 9.31 -3.19 -12.84
CA SER A 130 8.98 -4.60 -13.02
C SER A 130 9.97 -5.46 -12.21
N PRO A 131 9.51 -6.22 -11.19
CA PRO A 131 8.14 -6.27 -10.68
C PRO A 131 7.71 -4.97 -9.98
N ASN A 132 6.39 -4.76 -9.87
CA ASN A 132 5.82 -3.65 -9.11
C ASN A 132 6.35 -3.67 -7.67
N ARG A 133 6.59 -2.50 -7.10
CA ARG A 133 6.90 -2.37 -5.67
C ARG A 133 5.68 -1.91 -4.91
N ILE A 134 5.48 -2.44 -3.70
CA ILE A 134 4.26 -2.24 -2.91
C ILE A 134 4.65 -1.88 -1.48
N GLY A 135 3.98 -0.88 -0.91
CA GLY A 135 4.11 -0.53 0.50
C GLY A 135 2.76 -0.30 1.15
N TYR A 136 2.72 -0.45 2.47
CA TYR A 136 1.51 -0.40 3.28
C TYR A 136 1.64 0.58 4.44
N VAL A 137 0.56 1.29 4.72
CA VAL A 137 0.37 2.13 5.90
C VAL A 137 -1.00 1.88 6.49
N TYR A 138 -1.12 2.07 7.80
CA TYR A 138 -2.30 1.76 8.56
C TYR A 138 -2.76 3.00 9.32
N LEU A 139 -3.99 3.44 9.04
CA LEU A 139 -4.66 4.53 9.74
C LEU A 139 -5.60 3.94 10.80
N TYR A 140 -5.36 4.31 12.05
CA TYR A 140 -6.12 3.90 13.21
C TYR A 140 -6.88 5.08 13.80
N ARG A 141 -7.97 4.77 14.50
CA ARG A 141 -8.69 5.71 15.35
C ARG A 141 -8.61 5.24 16.80
N SER A 142 -8.30 6.15 17.72
CA SER A 142 -8.30 5.90 19.16
C SER A 142 -8.17 7.21 19.93
N SER A 143 -8.93 7.38 21.01
CA SER A 143 -8.78 8.50 21.94
C SER A 143 -7.67 8.29 22.99
N THR A 144 -7.20 7.04 23.16
CA THR A 144 -6.12 6.68 24.10
C THR A 144 -4.72 6.80 23.52
N LEU A 145 -4.59 6.89 22.20
CA LEU A 145 -3.30 7.08 21.53
C LEU A 145 -2.81 8.53 21.63
N VAL A 146 -1.49 8.69 21.60
CA VAL A 146 -0.81 9.98 21.49
C VAL A 146 0.28 9.92 20.43
N ILE A 147 0.66 11.08 19.89
CA ILE A 147 1.81 11.16 18.99
C ILE A 147 3.07 10.88 19.81
N ASP A 148 3.82 9.86 19.42
CA ASP A 148 5.13 9.54 19.97
C ASP A 148 6.07 10.74 19.74
N PRO A 149 6.61 11.36 20.82
CA PRO A 149 7.53 12.50 20.72
C PRO A 149 8.81 12.20 19.93
N ALA A 150 9.18 10.92 19.77
CA ALA A 150 10.30 10.49 18.96
C ALA A 150 10.01 10.59 17.45
N VAL A 151 8.75 10.55 17.04
CA VAL A 151 8.34 10.74 15.64
C VAL A 151 8.55 12.20 15.27
N LYS A 152 9.60 12.48 14.48
CA LYS A 152 9.87 13.83 13.98
C LYS A 152 9.15 14.04 12.65
N GLY A 153 8.55 15.22 12.51
CA GLY A 153 8.07 15.68 11.20
C GLY A 153 9.23 15.93 10.24
N TYR A 154 8.88 16.18 8.99
CA TYR A 154 9.80 16.54 7.93
C TYR A 154 9.98 18.04 7.75
N MET A 155 9.04 18.81 8.29
CA MET A 155 8.93 20.24 8.11
C MET A 155 8.97 20.95 9.46
N SER A 156 9.61 22.11 9.50
CA SER A 156 9.46 23.09 10.58
C SER A 156 9.41 24.49 10.00
N TYR A 157 8.45 25.29 10.47
CA TYR A 157 8.34 26.70 10.15
C TYR A 157 8.88 27.54 11.30
N VAL A 158 9.76 28.48 10.99
CA VAL A 158 10.39 29.38 11.96
C VAL A 158 10.05 30.81 11.57
N PRO A 159 9.20 31.52 12.34
CA PRO A 159 9.05 32.98 12.22
C PRO A 159 10.38 33.66 12.55
N ALA A 160 10.76 34.72 11.84
CA ALA A 160 12.12 35.23 11.95
C ALA A 160 12.48 35.88 13.30
N PRO A 161 13.75 35.74 13.74
CA PRO A 161 14.40 36.71 14.62
C PRO A 161 14.72 38.01 13.85
N ALA A 162 14.78 39.14 14.54
CA ALA A 162 15.10 40.43 13.92
C ALA A 162 16.45 40.43 13.18
N GLY A 163 16.45 40.72 11.86
CA GLY A 163 17.65 41.17 11.13
C GLY A 163 18.07 40.46 9.82
N ALA A 164 17.47 39.35 9.38
CA ALA A 164 17.61 38.80 8.01
C ALA A 164 16.61 37.64 7.79
N ALA A 165 15.92 37.62 6.64
CA ALA A 165 14.70 36.84 6.30
C ALA A 165 13.56 37.03 7.33
N ASN A 166 12.31 37.26 6.90
CA ASN A 166 11.18 37.48 7.82
C ASN A 166 10.47 36.18 8.24
N ASP A 167 10.68 35.07 7.53
CA ASP A 167 10.34 33.72 7.98
C ASP A 167 11.21 32.66 7.27
N THR A 168 11.14 31.41 7.73
CA THR A 168 11.92 30.31 7.17
C THR A 168 11.17 28.98 7.22
N ILE A 169 11.21 28.24 6.12
CA ILE A 169 10.81 26.84 6.03
C ILE A 169 12.06 25.97 6.06
N LYS A 170 12.15 25.09 7.05
CA LYS A 170 13.19 24.04 7.09
C LYS A 170 12.55 22.71 6.78
N ALA A 171 12.93 22.14 5.65
CA ALA A 171 12.52 20.83 5.17
C ALA A 171 13.69 19.84 5.28
N LYS A 172 13.44 18.57 4.91
CA LYS A 172 14.47 17.53 4.92
C LYS A 172 15.54 17.77 3.85
N GLY A 173 15.15 18.20 2.66
CA GLY A 173 16.03 18.45 1.52
C GLY A 173 16.54 19.89 1.39
N TYR A 174 15.94 20.86 2.09
CA TYR A 174 16.27 22.28 1.92
C TYR A 174 15.92 23.15 3.12
N THR A 175 16.51 24.34 3.16
CA THR A 175 16.04 25.49 3.95
C THR A 175 15.68 26.59 2.96
N LEU A 176 14.47 27.13 3.07
CA LEU A 176 13.98 28.24 2.25
C LEU A 176 13.64 29.41 3.18
N GLY A 177 14.21 30.58 2.92
CA GLY A 177 13.89 31.82 3.62
C GLY A 177 13.17 32.78 2.69
N HIS A 178 12.42 33.70 3.30
CA HIS A 178 11.66 34.71 2.59
C HIS A 178 11.96 36.08 3.16
N ASN A 179 11.94 37.11 2.30
CA ASN A 179 12.18 38.48 2.68
C ASN A 179 10.97 39.09 3.42
N SER A 180 11.03 40.40 3.68
CA SER A 180 9.95 41.11 4.36
C SER A 180 8.60 41.14 3.68
N ASP A 181 8.61 40.91 2.38
CA ASP A 181 7.43 40.89 1.53
C ASP A 181 6.98 39.43 1.28
N ALA A 182 7.50 38.47 2.05
CA ALA A 182 7.20 37.05 1.93
C ALA A 182 7.63 36.41 0.59
N ILE A 183 8.57 37.04 -0.13
CA ILE A 183 9.15 36.53 -1.37
C ILE A 183 10.37 35.66 -1.04
N PRO A 184 10.53 34.47 -1.63
CA PRO A 184 11.73 33.67 -1.44
C PRO A 184 13.00 34.40 -1.89
N ASP A 185 13.98 34.52 -0.99
CA ASP A 185 15.26 35.21 -1.20
C ASP A 185 16.46 34.46 -0.58
N TYR A 186 16.20 33.30 0.03
CA TYR A 186 17.23 32.41 0.54
C TYR A 186 16.88 30.95 0.20
N LEU A 187 17.83 30.19 -0.32
CA LEU A 187 17.69 28.74 -0.52
C LEU A 187 19.00 28.05 -0.22
N ALA A 188 18.99 27.08 0.68
CA ALA A 188 20.11 26.19 0.88
C ALA A 188 19.67 24.72 0.72
N LEU A 189 20.34 24.00 -0.18
CA LEU A 189 20.13 22.56 -0.36
C LEU A 189 20.79 21.79 0.80
N ARG A 190 20.12 20.76 1.31
CA ARG A 190 20.55 20.01 2.49
C ARG A 190 20.87 18.56 2.11
N ASN A 191 22.03 18.09 2.56
CA ASN A 191 22.41 16.68 2.53
C ASN A 191 22.87 16.26 3.94
N GLY A 192 21.94 15.79 4.76
CA GLY A 192 22.23 15.48 6.17
C GLY A 192 22.61 16.71 6.99
N ALA A 193 23.66 16.60 7.82
CA ALA A 193 24.14 17.67 8.71
C ALA A 193 25.22 18.58 8.07
N ALA A 194 25.53 18.42 6.78
CA ALA A 194 26.61 19.13 6.10
C ALA A 194 26.27 20.60 5.77
N GLN A 195 27.32 21.37 5.42
CA GLN A 195 27.29 22.81 5.12
C GLN A 195 26.12 23.20 4.20
N SER A 196 25.41 24.25 4.60
CA SER A 196 24.31 24.88 3.87
C SER A 196 24.83 26.18 3.29
N VAL A 197 24.86 26.31 1.97
CA VAL A 197 25.22 27.55 1.27
C VAL A 197 23.95 28.12 0.67
N ASP A 198 23.73 29.42 0.86
CA ASP A 198 22.67 30.13 0.20
C ASP A 198 22.98 30.26 -1.29
N ILE A 199 22.10 29.75 -2.13
CA ILE A 199 22.24 29.79 -3.59
C ILE A 199 21.21 30.69 -4.26
N LEU A 200 20.22 31.20 -3.52
CA LEU A 200 19.17 32.04 -4.11
C LEU A 200 19.54 33.51 -3.98
N ASP A 201 19.32 34.28 -5.04
CA ASP A 201 19.18 35.74 -4.93
C ASP A 201 17.70 36.08 -4.72
N ARG A 202 16.85 35.65 -5.66
CA ARG A 202 15.43 36.03 -5.65
C ARG A 202 14.55 35.10 -6.47
N TRP A 203 13.37 34.78 -5.94
CA TRP A 203 12.26 34.31 -6.76
C TRP A 203 11.57 35.50 -7.44
N LYS A 204 11.56 35.52 -8.77
CA LYS A 204 11.15 36.68 -9.56
C LYS A 204 9.81 36.43 -10.24
N ILE A 205 8.94 37.44 -10.24
CA ILE A 205 7.74 37.49 -11.09
C ILE A 205 7.68 38.83 -11.82
N ARG A 206 7.54 38.80 -13.14
CA ARG A 206 7.53 40.02 -13.96
C ARG A 206 6.34 40.09 -14.88
N TYR A 207 5.73 41.27 -14.89
CA TYR A 207 4.64 41.64 -15.78
C TYR A 207 5.08 42.81 -16.63
N HIS A 208 4.86 42.71 -17.94
CA HIS A 208 5.01 43.85 -18.83
C HIS A 208 3.77 43.92 -19.71
N GLY A 209 3.24 45.12 -19.91
CA GLY A 209 2.07 45.30 -20.77
C GLY A 209 1.87 46.73 -21.26
N LYS A 210 0.95 46.87 -22.21
CA LYS A 210 0.55 48.14 -22.81
C LYS A 210 -0.96 48.32 -22.79
N PHE A 211 -1.41 49.41 -22.21
CA PHE A 211 -2.82 49.80 -22.22
C PHE A 211 -3.07 50.98 -23.16
N TYR A 212 -4.10 50.88 -24.00
CA TYR A 212 -4.51 51.92 -24.95
C TYR A 212 -5.79 52.60 -24.46
N GLY A 213 -5.65 53.72 -23.75
CA GLY A 213 -6.73 54.63 -23.35
C GLY A 213 -6.75 55.89 -24.23
N THR A 214 -6.82 57.08 -23.63
CA THR A 214 -6.56 58.37 -24.34
C THR A 214 -5.10 58.56 -24.78
N GLY A 215 -4.26 57.55 -24.58
CA GLY A 215 -2.85 57.41 -24.99
C GLY A 215 -2.36 55.98 -24.72
N ALA A 216 -1.19 55.61 -25.24
CA ALA A 216 -0.54 54.33 -24.96
C ALA A 216 0.28 54.44 -23.66
N TYR A 217 -0.05 53.62 -22.66
CA TYR A 217 0.65 53.57 -21.37
C TYR A 217 1.31 52.21 -21.19
N LEU A 218 2.63 52.24 -20.95
CA LEU A 218 3.43 51.06 -20.63
C LEU A 218 3.46 50.88 -19.12
N TYR A 219 3.38 49.62 -18.66
CA TYR A 219 3.67 49.26 -17.28
C TYR A 219 4.62 48.06 -17.26
N SER A 220 5.50 48.05 -16.26
CA SER A 220 6.45 46.98 -15.99
C SER A 220 6.50 46.79 -14.48
N GLU A 221 5.87 45.73 -14.00
CA GLU A 221 5.79 45.41 -12.57
C GLU A 221 6.68 44.20 -12.26
N THR A 222 7.33 44.24 -11.10
CA THR A 222 8.14 43.16 -10.55
C THR A 222 7.58 42.72 -9.20
N GLU A 223 8.15 41.68 -8.61
CA GLU A 223 7.85 41.27 -7.24
C GLU A 223 8.08 42.38 -6.19
N ASP A 224 8.96 43.35 -6.46
CA ASP A 224 9.24 44.47 -5.55
C ASP A 224 8.24 45.62 -5.67
N THR A 225 7.65 45.81 -6.86
CA THR A 225 6.69 46.90 -7.13
C THR A 225 5.24 46.46 -7.02
N ALA A 226 4.97 45.16 -7.19
CA ALA A 226 3.65 44.59 -6.98
C ALA A 226 3.31 44.63 -5.48
N LEU A 227 2.18 45.25 -5.11
CA LEU A 227 1.70 45.16 -3.73
C LEU A 227 1.26 43.72 -3.47
N ILE A 228 1.97 43.07 -2.56
CA ILE A 228 1.55 41.82 -1.95
C ILE A 228 0.47 42.17 -0.93
N ASP A 229 -0.71 41.58 -1.06
CA ASP A 229 -1.78 41.79 -0.06
C ASP A 229 -1.24 41.46 1.33
N SER A 230 -1.43 42.34 2.30
CA SER A 230 -0.65 42.41 3.55
C SER A 230 -0.88 41.25 4.52
N LEU A 231 -1.67 40.25 4.12
CA LEU A 231 -2.00 39.06 4.88
C LEU A 231 -1.42 37.82 4.18
N LEU A 232 -0.11 37.61 4.29
CA LEU A 232 0.49 36.29 4.04
C LEU A 232 -0.33 35.27 4.83
N THR A 233 -0.99 34.37 4.12
CA THR A 233 -1.74 33.29 4.75
C THR A 233 -0.90 32.04 4.68
N SER A 234 -0.55 31.47 5.84
CA SER A 234 0.26 30.25 5.91
C SER A 234 -0.30 29.26 6.90
N LYS A 235 -0.14 27.97 6.58
CA LYS A 235 -0.51 26.84 7.46
C LYS A 235 0.68 25.89 7.47
N SER A 236 1.37 25.79 8.60
CA SER A 236 2.47 24.85 8.77
C SER A 236 1.97 23.52 9.28
N GLY A 237 2.57 22.43 8.81
CA GLY A 237 2.35 21.11 9.36
C GLY A 237 3.62 20.28 9.36
N ARG A 238 3.50 19.00 9.76
CA ARG A 238 4.65 18.09 9.94
C ARG A 238 5.17 17.51 8.63
N ILE A 239 4.33 17.43 7.60
CA ILE A 239 4.67 16.84 6.29
C ILE A 239 4.78 17.93 5.23
N ARG A 240 3.89 18.92 5.24
CA ARG A 240 3.88 20.02 4.29
C ARG A 240 3.43 21.35 4.90
N THR A 241 3.88 22.43 4.29
CA THR A 241 3.51 23.81 4.66
C THR A 241 2.85 24.50 3.47
N PHE A 242 1.76 25.22 3.71
CA PHE A 242 1.04 25.99 2.71
C PHE A 242 1.32 27.48 2.88
N ARG A 243 1.48 28.21 1.78
CA ARG A 243 1.55 29.67 1.73
C ARG A 243 0.74 30.20 0.56
N ARG A 244 -0.03 31.26 0.77
CA ARG A 244 -0.73 31.99 -0.28
C ARG A 244 -0.22 33.43 -0.34
N LEU A 245 0.09 33.88 -1.55
CA LEU A 245 0.46 35.25 -1.89
C LEU A 245 -0.49 35.76 -2.96
N ASP A 246 -1.01 36.96 -2.79
CA ASP A 246 -1.84 37.64 -3.78
C ASP A 246 -1.07 38.86 -4.31
N PHE A 247 -0.52 38.77 -5.52
CA PHE A 247 0.23 39.85 -6.17
C PHE A 247 -0.73 40.78 -6.90
N LYS A 248 -0.83 42.04 -6.45
CA LYS A 248 -1.62 43.07 -7.15
C LYS A 248 -0.74 43.78 -8.15
N CYS A 249 -1.09 43.66 -9.43
CA CYS A 249 -0.51 44.50 -10.48
C CYS A 249 -1.16 45.89 -10.44
N PHE A 250 -0.42 46.93 -10.81
CA PHE A 250 -0.90 48.31 -10.84
C PHE A 250 -0.96 48.87 -12.24
N LEU A 251 -1.96 49.71 -12.48
CA LEU A 251 -1.99 50.64 -13.60
C LEU A 251 -2.00 52.06 -13.03
N ARG A 252 -0.83 52.71 -13.01
CA ARG A 252 -0.55 53.96 -12.29
C ARG A 252 -0.78 53.84 -10.78
N THR A 253 -2.02 54.02 -10.32
CA THR A 253 -2.42 53.97 -8.90
C THR A 253 -3.63 53.06 -8.67
N PHE A 254 -4.16 52.43 -9.72
CA PHE A 254 -5.32 51.56 -9.63
C PHE A 254 -4.86 50.09 -9.63
N PRO A 255 -5.14 49.33 -8.56
CA PRO A 255 -4.89 47.90 -8.58
C PRO A 255 -5.82 47.23 -9.59
N ILE A 256 -5.28 46.28 -10.36
CA ILE A 256 -6.05 45.37 -11.20
C ILE A 256 -6.21 44.01 -10.49
N SER A 257 -6.85 43.04 -11.14
CA SER A 257 -7.12 41.72 -10.55
C SER A 257 -5.81 41.06 -10.07
N PRO A 258 -5.77 40.53 -8.83
CA PRO A 258 -4.55 39.94 -8.28
C PRO A 258 -4.21 38.62 -8.98
N LEU A 259 -2.92 38.34 -9.13
CA LEU A 259 -2.43 37.00 -9.43
C LEU A 259 -2.21 36.25 -8.12
N ARG A 260 -2.97 35.16 -7.94
CA ARG A 260 -2.85 34.30 -6.76
C ARG A 260 -1.77 33.24 -6.96
N VAL A 261 -0.90 33.13 -5.97
CA VAL A 261 0.19 32.15 -5.93
C VAL A 261 0.07 31.31 -4.66
N ASP A 262 -0.32 30.06 -4.85
CA ASP A 262 -0.35 29.06 -3.78
C ASP A 262 0.92 28.22 -3.85
N ASN A 263 1.67 28.18 -2.74
CA ASN A 263 2.84 27.35 -2.60
C ASN A 263 2.58 26.25 -1.56
N ILE A 264 2.88 25.01 -1.95
CA ILE A 264 2.84 23.85 -1.07
C ILE A 264 4.26 23.30 -0.97
N TYR A 265 4.85 23.39 0.21
CA TYR A 265 6.21 22.97 0.49
C TYR A 265 6.21 21.58 1.10
N TYR A 266 6.85 20.63 0.42
CA TYR A 266 7.06 19.25 0.86
C TYR A 266 8.51 19.04 1.31
N PRO A 267 8.86 17.86 1.85
CA PRO A 267 10.18 17.63 2.43
C PRO A 267 11.35 17.73 1.45
N PHE A 268 11.11 17.47 0.16
CA PHE A 268 12.12 17.43 -0.89
C PHE A 268 11.74 18.23 -2.13
N HIS A 269 10.55 18.84 -2.16
CA HIS A 269 10.10 19.64 -3.27
C HIS A 269 9.10 20.70 -2.82
N SER A 270 8.78 21.63 -3.71
CA SER A 270 7.63 22.53 -3.58
C SER A 270 6.74 22.40 -4.81
N LEU A 271 5.47 22.72 -4.65
CA LEU A 271 4.52 22.92 -5.72
C LEU A 271 4.06 24.39 -5.67
N THR A 272 4.37 25.14 -6.71
CA THR A 272 3.90 26.51 -6.91
C THR A 272 2.75 26.46 -7.92
N ILE A 273 1.60 27.00 -7.54
CA ILE A 273 0.38 27.05 -8.33
C ILE A 273 0.05 28.51 -8.57
N LEU A 274 0.13 28.94 -9.83
CA LEU A 274 -0.27 30.28 -10.26
C LEU A 274 -1.55 30.14 -11.07
N THR A 275 -2.64 30.71 -10.56
CA THR A 275 -3.94 30.67 -11.23
C THR A 275 -4.50 32.06 -11.43
N GLN A 276 -5.00 32.31 -12.64
CA GLN A 276 -5.80 33.49 -12.94
C GLN A 276 -6.91 33.15 -13.93
N ASP A 277 -8.15 33.35 -13.50
CA ASP A 277 -9.36 32.97 -14.26
C ASP A 277 -9.39 33.63 -15.64
N SER A 278 -8.85 34.85 -15.73
CA SER A 278 -8.70 35.56 -17.00
C SER A 278 -7.54 36.55 -16.94
N LEU A 279 -6.50 36.30 -17.73
CA LEU A 279 -5.41 37.26 -17.92
C LEU A 279 -5.88 38.54 -18.62
N ARG A 280 -7.08 38.57 -19.24
CA ARG A 280 -7.66 39.83 -19.75
C ARG A 280 -7.95 40.84 -18.64
N LEU A 281 -8.14 40.37 -17.41
CA LEU A 281 -8.29 41.25 -16.24
C LEU A 281 -6.98 41.98 -15.90
N ILE A 282 -5.85 41.49 -16.43
CA ILE A 282 -4.56 42.16 -16.45
C ILE A 282 -4.43 42.90 -17.80
N TYR A 283 -4.98 44.11 -17.84
CA TYR A 283 -5.18 44.87 -19.08
C TYR A 283 -3.90 45.01 -19.91
N GLY A 284 -3.91 44.47 -21.13
CA GLY A 284 -2.83 44.65 -22.11
C GLY A 284 -1.52 43.97 -21.74
N LEU A 285 -1.56 42.86 -20.98
CA LEU A 285 -0.38 42.09 -20.62
C LEU A 285 0.30 41.49 -21.86
N ASP A 286 1.58 41.80 -22.06
CA ASP A 286 2.41 41.32 -23.17
C ASP A 286 3.23 40.11 -22.75
N THR A 287 3.85 40.18 -21.57
CA THR A 287 4.72 39.13 -21.04
C THR A 287 4.45 38.85 -19.58
N LEU A 288 4.49 37.58 -19.22
CA LEU A 288 4.53 37.10 -17.85
C LEU A 288 5.74 36.19 -17.69
N ARG A 289 6.67 36.56 -16.81
CA ARG A 289 7.82 35.73 -16.46
C ARG A 289 7.70 35.29 -15.01
N GLN A 290 7.96 34.03 -14.76
CA GLN A 290 8.29 33.55 -13.42
C GLN A 290 9.64 32.83 -13.52
N SER A 291 10.57 33.18 -12.65
CA SER A 291 11.89 32.57 -12.63
C SER A 291 12.50 32.55 -11.23
N LEU A 292 13.56 31.76 -11.08
CA LEU A 292 14.36 31.67 -9.88
C LEU A 292 15.77 32.11 -10.23
N ASP A 293 16.18 33.25 -9.69
CA ASP A 293 17.51 33.83 -9.89
C ASP A 293 18.45 33.39 -8.78
N LEU A 294 19.57 32.80 -9.16
CA LEU A 294 20.56 32.31 -8.21
C LEU A 294 21.60 33.41 -7.97
N ASN A 295 22.25 33.33 -6.82
CA ASN A 295 23.34 34.24 -6.49
C ASN A 295 24.70 33.66 -6.96
N SER A 296 25.77 34.46 -6.87
CA SER A 296 27.12 34.07 -7.32
C SER A 296 27.70 32.79 -6.68
N SER A 297 27.11 32.26 -5.60
CA SER A 297 27.54 31.01 -4.96
C SER A 297 27.39 29.78 -5.88
N VAL A 298 26.58 29.86 -6.93
CA VAL A 298 26.45 28.79 -7.94
C VAL A 298 27.46 28.88 -9.08
N ASN A 299 28.47 29.74 -8.99
CA ASN A 299 29.51 29.83 -10.01
C ASN A 299 30.16 28.46 -10.28
N ASN A 300 30.33 28.11 -11.57
CA ASN A 300 30.72 26.81 -12.11
C ASN A 300 29.71 25.67 -11.96
N TRP A 301 28.48 25.95 -11.49
CA TRP A 301 27.40 24.98 -11.59
C TRP A 301 26.95 24.80 -13.04
N LYS A 302 26.14 23.78 -13.26
CA LYS A 302 25.70 23.39 -14.59
C LYS A 302 24.19 23.51 -14.72
N TYR A 303 23.75 24.11 -15.82
CA TYR A 303 22.36 24.16 -16.25
C TYR A 303 22.09 23.13 -17.35
N TYR A 304 20.95 22.48 -17.24
CA TYR A 304 20.44 21.48 -18.17
C TYR A 304 18.96 21.73 -18.44
N ASN A 305 18.53 21.44 -19.67
CA ASN A 305 17.14 21.16 -19.98
C ASN A 305 17.11 20.07 -21.07
N ARG A 306 15.95 19.78 -21.67
CA ARG A 306 15.86 18.77 -22.73
C ARG A 306 16.83 18.98 -23.90
N TYR A 307 17.09 20.23 -24.26
CA TYR A 307 17.82 20.61 -25.47
C TYR A 307 19.20 21.19 -25.20
N ASN A 308 19.59 21.36 -23.94
CA ASN A 308 20.87 21.90 -23.53
C ASN A 308 21.49 21.00 -22.47
N SER A 309 22.75 20.68 -22.65
CA SER A 309 23.56 19.91 -21.72
C SER A 309 24.78 20.72 -21.27
N ASP A 310 25.07 20.71 -19.96
CA ASP A 310 26.33 21.22 -19.39
C ASP A 310 26.63 22.71 -19.60
N ILE A 311 25.61 23.56 -19.73
CA ILE A 311 25.77 25.03 -19.76
C ILE A 311 26.38 25.48 -18.43
N VAL A 312 27.47 26.26 -18.47
CA VAL A 312 28.23 26.64 -17.27
C VAL A 312 27.67 27.94 -16.72
N ILE A 313 27.19 27.94 -15.49
CA ILE A 313 26.78 29.17 -14.81
C ILE A 313 28.05 29.88 -14.32
N ASN A 314 28.37 31.03 -14.91
CA ASN A 314 29.55 31.82 -14.56
C ASN A 314 29.32 33.33 -14.63
N GLY A 315 28.06 33.77 -14.74
CA GLY A 315 27.69 35.17 -14.85
C GLY A 315 27.94 35.77 -16.23
N VAL A 316 28.09 34.94 -17.28
CA VAL A 316 28.28 35.37 -18.67
C VAL A 316 27.15 34.81 -19.53
N ASN A 317 26.54 35.68 -20.35
CA ASN A 317 25.31 35.31 -21.04
C ASN A 317 25.54 34.20 -22.08
N ASP A 318 24.91 33.05 -21.83
CA ASP A 318 24.97 31.89 -22.73
C ASP A 318 23.90 31.91 -23.83
N ALA A 319 24.23 31.30 -24.96
CA ALA A 319 23.25 30.94 -25.97
C ALA A 319 22.57 29.61 -25.58
N VAL A 320 21.33 29.67 -25.10
CA VAL A 320 20.55 28.52 -24.65
C VAL A 320 19.37 28.28 -25.57
N ASN A 321 19.08 27.01 -25.90
CA ASN A 321 17.85 26.63 -26.57
C ASN A 321 16.66 26.74 -25.59
N LYS A 322 15.77 27.71 -25.86
CA LYS A 322 14.62 28.08 -25.02
C LYS A 322 13.32 27.41 -25.43
N THR A 323 13.38 26.40 -26.30
CA THR A 323 12.17 25.71 -26.82
C THR A 323 11.34 25.12 -25.68
N TYR A 324 10.08 25.53 -25.60
CA TYR A 324 9.06 24.90 -24.76
C TYR A 324 8.31 23.83 -25.54
N SER A 325 8.02 22.69 -24.90
CA SER A 325 7.30 21.57 -25.51
C SER A 325 5.87 21.51 -24.99
N THR A 326 4.88 21.55 -25.89
CA THR A 326 3.45 21.44 -25.53
C THR A 326 2.95 20.00 -25.37
N THR A 327 3.75 19.00 -25.75
CA THR A 327 3.35 17.57 -25.74
C THR A 327 4.06 16.73 -24.68
N LEU A 328 5.15 17.23 -24.13
CA LEU A 328 5.99 16.52 -23.15
C LEU A 328 6.33 17.47 -22.00
N LEU A 329 6.38 16.94 -20.79
CA LEU A 329 6.70 17.69 -19.57
C LEU A 329 8.04 18.44 -19.68
N ASN A 330 8.00 19.75 -19.44
CA ASN A 330 9.20 20.59 -19.48
C ASN A 330 9.92 20.55 -18.13
N TRP A 331 11.25 20.59 -18.19
CA TRP A 331 12.08 20.61 -17.00
C TRP A 331 13.36 21.39 -17.24
N GLN A 332 13.88 21.95 -16.14
CA GLN A 332 15.18 22.57 -16.04
C GLN A 332 15.90 21.93 -14.83
N LEU A 333 17.21 21.74 -14.94
CA LEU A 333 18.03 21.25 -13.84
C LEU A 333 19.23 22.18 -13.68
N ILE A 334 19.47 22.63 -12.46
CA ILE A 334 20.70 23.31 -12.06
C ILE A 334 21.40 22.46 -11.01
N GLN A 335 22.65 22.10 -11.24
CA GLN A 335 23.38 21.18 -10.37
C GLN A 335 24.83 21.62 -10.15
N GLY A 336 25.33 21.41 -8.93
CA GLY A 336 26.74 21.60 -8.61
C GLY A 336 27.14 20.93 -7.30
N SER A 337 28.06 21.58 -6.59
CA SER A 337 28.74 21.01 -5.42
C SER A 337 27.81 20.74 -4.22
N PHE A 338 26.73 21.50 -4.07
CA PHE A 338 25.83 21.40 -2.91
C PHE A 338 24.56 20.61 -3.18
N GLY A 339 24.19 20.40 -4.45
CA GLY A 339 23.00 19.66 -4.78
C GLY A 339 22.51 19.87 -6.21
N SER A 340 21.26 19.47 -6.41
CA SER A 340 20.52 19.54 -7.67
C SER A 340 19.17 20.21 -7.40
N LEU A 341 18.85 21.24 -8.19
CA LEU A 341 17.56 21.90 -8.26
C LEU A 341 16.89 21.49 -9.56
N VAL A 342 15.85 20.65 -9.49
CA VAL A 342 15.08 20.24 -10.67
C VAL A 342 13.74 20.97 -10.66
N THR A 343 13.48 21.78 -11.67
CA THR A 343 12.23 22.51 -11.84
C THR A 343 11.44 21.87 -12.97
N MET A 344 10.25 21.33 -12.67
CA MET A 344 9.30 20.80 -13.65
C MET A 344 8.18 21.80 -13.86
N ILE A 345 7.86 22.08 -15.12
CA ILE A 345 6.94 23.14 -15.50
C ILE A 345 5.82 22.55 -16.34
N ASP A 346 4.60 22.75 -15.87
CA ASP A 346 3.36 22.33 -16.53
C ASP A 346 2.43 23.54 -16.63
N THR A 347 2.02 23.89 -17.84
CA THR A 347 1.16 25.05 -18.09
C THR A 347 -0.05 24.63 -18.91
N LEU A 348 -1.24 24.78 -18.33
CA LEU A 348 -2.49 24.71 -19.07
C LEU A 348 -2.87 26.14 -19.43
N PHE A 349 -2.17 26.70 -20.41
CA PHE A 349 -2.40 28.05 -20.91
C PHE A 349 -2.41 28.03 -22.44
N SER A 350 -3.43 28.64 -23.04
CA SER A 350 -3.73 28.52 -24.46
C SER A 350 -3.17 29.63 -25.35
N ALA A 351 -2.39 30.59 -24.83
CA ALA A 351 -1.95 31.75 -25.64
C ALA A 351 -0.53 31.67 -26.24
N ALA A 352 -0.44 32.25 -27.45
CA ALA A 352 0.66 32.77 -28.27
C ALA A 352 2.03 32.05 -28.27
N THR A 353 2.91 32.28 -27.29
CA THR A 353 4.25 31.64 -27.25
C THR A 353 4.70 31.36 -25.82
N GLN A 354 5.26 30.17 -25.61
CA GLN A 354 5.83 29.73 -24.33
C GLN A 354 7.30 29.45 -24.56
N GLU A 355 8.15 29.95 -23.67
CA GLU A 355 9.58 29.74 -23.74
C GLU A 355 10.15 29.36 -22.38
N ILE A 356 11.12 28.46 -22.40
CA ILE A 356 11.99 28.24 -21.25
C ILE A 356 12.87 29.47 -21.09
N TYR A 357 12.83 30.09 -19.92
CA TYR A 357 13.63 31.26 -19.61
C TYR A 357 14.96 30.83 -18.97
N TYR A 358 16.05 31.44 -19.43
CA TYR A 358 17.39 31.33 -18.88
C TYR A 358 18.16 32.64 -19.13
N LYS A 359 18.83 33.17 -18.10
CA LYS A 359 19.75 34.32 -18.15
C LYS A 359 20.88 34.11 -17.14
N ASP A 360 22.13 34.19 -17.61
CA ASP A 360 23.32 34.16 -16.76
C ASP A 360 24.13 35.42 -17.04
N ASN A 361 23.93 36.49 -16.28
CA ASN A 361 24.61 37.76 -16.51
C ASN A 361 24.88 38.49 -15.19
N SER A 362 26.15 38.50 -14.80
CA SER A 362 26.65 39.17 -13.60
C SER A 362 26.76 40.69 -13.74
N THR A 363 26.51 41.24 -14.93
CA THR A 363 26.48 42.70 -15.13
C THR A 363 25.27 43.28 -14.40
N VAL A 364 25.54 44.15 -13.44
CA VAL A 364 24.50 44.82 -12.66
C VAL A 364 23.59 45.65 -13.58
N ASP A 365 22.31 45.29 -13.60
CA ASP A 365 21.22 46.02 -14.21
C ASP A 365 20.36 46.61 -13.09
N MET A 366 20.43 47.93 -12.91
CA MET A 366 19.69 48.63 -11.85
C MET A 366 18.16 48.58 -12.03
N MET A 367 17.66 48.09 -13.17
CA MET A 367 16.24 47.83 -13.41
C MET A 367 15.84 46.39 -13.09
N ASP A 368 16.80 45.54 -12.72
CA ASP A 368 16.59 44.17 -12.25
C ASP A 368 16.39 44.18 -10.71
N THR A 369 15.80 43.11 -10.18
CA THR A 369 15.46 42.96 -8.76
C THR A 369 16.53 42.16 -8.03
N GLY A 370 16.55 42.20 -6.69
CA GLY A 370 17.60 41.54 -5.89
C GLY A 370 18.90 42.36 -5.89
N ASP A 371 20.03 41.71 -6.15
CA ASP A 371 21.34 42.38 -6.25
C ASP A 371 21.61 43.06 -7.62
N GLY A 372 20.67 42.94 -8.56
CA GLY A 372 20.75 43.50 -9.91
C GLY A 372 21.61 42.68 -10.87
N ALA A 373 22.26 41.62 -10.40
CA ALA A 373 22.92 40.60 -11.22
C ALA A 373 21.99 39.39 -11.39
N SER A 374 22.33 38.52 -12.33
CA SER A 374 21.64 37.23 -12.50
C SER A 374 22.65 36.12 -12.68
N TYR A 375 22.56 35.06 -11.87
CA TYR A 375 23.32 33.84 -12.09
C TYR A 375 22.34 32.70 -12.35
N GLY A 376 22.37 32.12 -13.55
CA GLY A 376 21.49 31.00 -13.91
C GLY A 376 19.98 31.25 -13.64
N ASP A 377 19.49 32.48 -13.82
CA ASP A 377 18.08 32.87 -13.68
C ASP A 377 17.21 32.03 -14.60
N SER A 378 16.44 31.10 -14.04
CA SER A 378 15.78 30.05 -14.80
C SER A 378 14.30 29.93 -14.47
N GLY A 379 13.47 29.73 -15.48
CA GLY A 379 12.03 29.51 -15.30
C GLY A 379 11.27 29.49 -16.62
N ILE A 380 10.13 30.17 -16.66
CA ILE A 380 9.29 30.29 -17.85
C ILE A 380 9.06 31.75 -18.23
N LEU A 381 8.97 32.00 -19.53
CA LEU A 381 8.45 33.23 -20.11
C LEU A 381 7.22 32.91 -20.97
N LEU A 382 6.12 33.57 -20.67
CA LEU A 382 4.94 33.64 -21.53
C LEU A 382 5.00 34.98 -22.25
N ALA A 383 4.86 34.96 -23.57
CA ALA A 383 4.89 36.18 -24.39
C ALA A 383 3.88 36.10 -25.54
N ASP A 384 3.42 37.26 -26.00
CA ASP A 384 2.60 37.41 -27.21
C ASP A 384 3.05 38.63 -28.02
N GLU A 385 3.46 38.41 -29.27
CA GLU A 385 3.87 39.45 -30.22
C GLU A 385 2.75 40.45 -30.55
N THR A 386 1.48 40.08 -30.33
CA THR A 386 0.31 40.92 -30.59
C THR A 386 -0.15 41.76 -29.40
N ASN A 387 0.63 41.80 -28.31
CA ASN A 387 0.39 42.55 -27.07
C ASN A 387 -0.83 42.08 -26.24
N LYS A 388 -1.17 40.77 -26.27
CA LYS A 388 -2.41 40.25 -25.65
C LYS A 388 -2.30 38.81 -25.12
N LEU A 389 -1.54 38.60 -24.04
CA LEU A 389 -1.75 37.41 -23.21
C LEU A 389 -3.20 37.40 -22.70
N THR A 390 -4.00 36.47 -23.24
CA THR A 390 -5.42 36.33 -22.88
C THR A 390 -5.76 34.87 -22.64
N GLY A 391 -6.85 34.63 -21.91
CA GLY A 391 -7.27 33.28 -21.52
C GLY A 391 -7.03 33.02 -20.03
N THR A 392 -7.26 31.78 -19.62
CA THR A 392 -7.15 31.33 -18.23
C THR A 392 -5.78 30.74 -17.99
N LEU A 393 -5.04 31.30 -17.03
CA LEU A 393 -3.72 30.81 -16.64
C LEU A 393 -3.87 29.76 -15.55
N HIS A 394 -3.45 28.54 -15.84
CA HIS A 394 -3.11 27.55 -14.84
C HIS A 394 -1.65 27.14 -15.04
N PHE A 395 -0.79 27.59 -14.13
CA PHE A 395 0.63 27.28 -14.12
C PHE A 395 0.95 26.45 -12.87
N TYR A 396 1.60 25.32 -13.08
CA TYR A 396 2.06 24.42 -12.04
C TYR A 396 3.56 24.23 -12.18
N GLN A 397 4.30 24.56 -11.13
CA GLN A 397 5.73 24.31 -11.05
C GLN A 397 6.06 23.42 -9.88
N THR A 398 6.70 22.29 -10.14
CA THR A 398 7.25 21.43 -9.09
C THR A 398 8.76 21.61 -9.04
N SER A 399 9.30 22.11 -7.92
CA SER A 399 10.75 22.30 -7.75
C SER A 399 11.29 21.31 -6.75
N PHE A 400 12.11 20.36 -7.17
CA PHE A 400 12.80 19.41 -6.30
C PHE A 400 14.13 19.98 -5.83
N TYR A 401 14.35 19.92 -4.52
CA TYR A 401 15.53 20.43 -3.83
C TYR A 401 16.31 19.26 -3.24
N LEU A 402 17.30 18.78 -3.98
CA LEU A 402 17.99 17.53 -3.66
C LEU A 402 19.44 17.80 -3.30
N GLY A 403 19.83 17.41 -2.09
CA GLY A 403 21.23 17.47 -1.67
C GLY A 403 22.11 16.46 -2.40
N GLY A 404 23.39 16.81 -2.55
CA GLY A 404 24.40 15.97 -3.22
C GLY A 404 24.29 15.98 -4.75
N SER A 405 25.36 15.53 -5.42
CA SER A 405 25.38 15.44 -6.89
C SER A 405 24.68 14.18 -7.38
N HIS A 406 23.88 14.32 -8.43
CA HIS A 406 23.13 13.23 -9.05
C HIS A 406 23.60 13.01 -10.49
N THR A 407 23.35 11.83 -11.06
CA THR A 407 23.48 11.66 -12.50
C THR A 407 22.23 12.24 -13.16
N VAL A 408 22.42 13.21 -14.06
CA VAL A 408 21.33 14.04 -14.64
C VAL A 408 20.21 13.18 -15.24
N THR A 409 20.52 12.35 -16.24
CA THR A 409 19.51 11.58 -16.97
C THR A 409 18.72 10.63 -16.07
N PRO A 410 19.34 9.74 -15.25
CA PRO A 410 18.59 8.89 -14.34
C PRO A 410 17.72 9.65 -13.33
N LEU A 411 18.18 10.80 -12.82
CA LEU A 411 17.40 11.61 -11.90
C LEU A 411 16.16 12.18 -12.59
N VAL A 412 16.35 12.87 -13.71
CA VAL A 412 15.26 13.53 -14.43
C VAL A 412 14.27 12.50 -14.96
N ASP A 413 14.74 11.42 -15.59
CA ASP A 413 13.86 10.36 -16.09
C ASP A 413 13.04 9.74 -14.97
N SER A 414 13.65 9.51 -13.79
CA SER A 414 12.92 9.02 -12.62
C SER A 414 11.82 9.98 -12.22
N LEU A 415 12.11 11.27 -12.03
CA LEU A 415 11.12 12.25 -11.61
C LEU A 415 10.02 12.47 -12.66
N VAL A 416 10.36 12.46 -13.95
CA VAL A 416 9.40 12.59 -15.06
C VAL A 416 8.48 11.36 -15.10
N ASN A 417 9.06 10.16 -14.97
CA ASN A 417 8.28 8.92 -14.86
C ASN A 417 7.37 8.93 -13.62
N GLN A 418 7.83 9.50 -12.50
CA GLN A 418 6.99 9.65 -11.30
C GLN A 418 5.74 10.48 -11.56
N ARG A 419 5.87 11.58 -12.32
CA ARG A 419 4.73 12.44 -12.70
C ARG A 419 3.77 11.74 -13.66
N HIS A 420 4.28 10.98 -14.63
CA HIS A 420 3.43 10.25 -15.59
C HIS A 420 2.79 8.99 -15.00
N GLN A 421 3.42 8.39 -13.99
CA GLN A 421 2.97 7.16 -13.34
C GLN A 421 2.99 7.36 -11.82
N PRO A 422 2.00 8.08 -11.26
CA PRO A 422 1.88 8.27 -9.82
C PRO A 422 1.60 6.93 -9.11
N LEU A 423 1.85 6.88 -7.80
CA LEU A 423 1.47 5.72 -6.99
C LEU A 423 -0.03 5.40 -7.11
N GLN A 424 -0.35 4.14 -7.36
CA GLN A 424 -1.74 3.67 -7.30
C GLN A 424 -2.07 3.30 -5.86
N LEU A 425 -3.15 3.88 -5.33
CA LEU A 425 -3.59 3.64 -3.96
C LEU A 425 -4.79 2.68 -3.92
N VAL A 426 -4.75 1.75 -2.98
CA VAL A 426 -5.90 0.90 -2.61
C VAL A 426 -6.14 1.08 -1.12
N VAL A 427 -7.26 1.73 -0.78
CA VAL A 427 -7.67 2.00 0.59
C VAL A 427 -8.75 0.97 0.98
N SER A 428 -8.53 0.23 2.06
CA SER A 428 -9.47 -0.80 2.52
C SER A 428 -9.62 -0.78 4.04
N ALA A 429 -10.86 -0.77 4.53
CA ALA A 429 -11.15 -0.93 5.94
C ALA A 429 -11.00 -2.39 6.36
N ARG A 430 -10.39 -2.63 7.53
CA ARG A 430 -10.10 -3.96 8.08
C ARG A 430 -10.54 -4.00 9.54
N PRO A 431 -11.43 -4.91 9.95
CA PRO A 431 -11.75 -5.10 11.35
C PRO A 431 -10.58 -5.75 12.09
N PHE A 432 -10.49 -5.52 13.40
CA PHE A 432 -9.62 -6.35 14.23
C PHE A 432 -10.21 -7.75 14.30
N VAL A 433 -9.36 -8.75 14.08
CA VAL A 433 -9.73 -10.16 14.15
C VAL A 433 -8.92 -10.84 15.23
N ILE A 434 -9.59 -11.54 16.14
CA ILE A 434 -8.89 -12.41 17.09
C ILE A 434 -8.65 -13.73 16.35
N PRO A 435 -7.42 -14.26 16.29
CA PRO A 435 -7.19 -15.60 15.77
C PRO A 435 -8.17 -16.58 16.43
N VAL A 436 -8.68 -17.56 15.68
CA VAL A 436 -9.47 -18.63 16.28
C VAL A 436 -8.63 -19.29 17.38
N GLU A 437 -9.09 -19.20 18.62
CA GLU A 437 -8.40 -19.81 19.75
C GLU A 437 -9.03 -21.18 20.02
N LEU A 438 -8.29 -22.25 19.76
CA LEU A 438 -8.74 -23.60 20.03
C LEU A 438 -8.74 -23.85 21.55
N ALA A 439 -9.92 -23.83 22.16
CA ALA A 439 -10.10 -24.06 23.60
C ALA A 439 -9.84 -25.52 24.00
N SER A 440 -10.22 -26.47 23.15
CA SER A 440 -9.94 -27.89 23.38
C SER A 440 -9.94 -28.68 22.07
N PHE A 441 -9.16 -29.76 22.03
CA PHE A 441 -9.22 -30.78 21.00
C PHE A 441 -8.98 -32.16 21.62
N SER A 442 -9.93 -33.06 21.43
CA SER A 442 -9.92 -34.38 22.05
C SER A 442 -10.44 -35.44 21.09
N GLY A 443 -10.06 -36.68 21.33
CA GLY A 443 -10.46 -37.82 20.52
C GLY A 443 -10.67 -39.05 21.38
N ARG A 444 -11.74 -39.79 21.11
CA ARG A 444 -12.04 -41.05 21.80
C ARG A 444 -12.37 -42.13 20.79
N ALA A 445 -11.77 -43.30 20.95
CA ALA A 445 -12.09 -44.48 20.18
C ALA A 445 -13.15 -45.34 20.89
N ALA A 446 -14.18 -45.75 20.16
CA ALA A 446 -15.13 -46.77 20.60
C ALA A 446 -15.67 -47.53 19.37
N ASN A 447 -15.75 -48.86 19.46
CA ASN A 447 -16.38 -49.73 18.44
C ASN A 447 -15.88 -49.48 16.99
N GLY A 448 -14.58 -49.23 16.83
CA GLY A 448 -13.99 -48.97 15.51
C GLY A 448 -14.31 -47.60 14.92
N VAL A 449 -14.75 -46.65 15.74
CA VAL A 449 -14.93 -45.25 15.34
C VAL A 449 -14.12 -44.37 16.30
N VAL A 450 -13.34 -43.46 15.75
CA VAL A 450 -12.71 -42.37 16.50
C VAL A 450 -13.62 -41.15 16.39
N THR A 451 -14.20 -40.73 17.51
CA THR A 451 -14.95 -39.48 17.60
C THR A 451 -14.01 -38.39 18.07
N LEU A 452 -13.77 -37.41 17.21
CA LEU A 452 -13.04 -36.19 17.50
C LEU A 452 -14.02 -35.11 17.94
N ASN A 453 -13.70 -34.39 19.00
CA ASN A 453 -14.47 -33.23 19.46
C ASN A 453 -13.51 -32.08 19.78
N TRP A 454 -13.86 -30.88 19.31
CA TRP A 454 -13.13 -29.67 19.65
C TRP A 454 -14.07 -28.52 19.97
N THR A 455 -13.52 -27.53 20.63
CA THR A 455 -14.22 -26.28 20.94
C THR A 455 -13.29 -25.13 20.63
N THR A 456 -13.81 -24.12 19.95
CA THR A 456 -13.18 -22.82 19.75
C THR A 456 -13.66 -21.89 20.87
N ALA A 457 -12.79 -21.04 21.44
CA ALA A 457 -13.19 -19.99 22.37
C ALA A 457 -13.78 -18.79 21.61
N SER A 458 -13.16 -18.48 20.47
CA SER A 458 -13.58 -17.48 19.49
C SER A 458 -13.25 -18.00 18.09
N GLU A 459 -13.91 -17.45 17.09
CA GLU A 459 -13.53 -17.64 15.69
C GLU A 459 -13.52 -16.31 14.98
N THR A 460 -12.56 -16.11 14.10
CA THR A 460 -12.63 -15.00 13.17
C THR A 460 -12.28 -15.42 11.78
N ASN A 461 -13.13 -15.02 10.83
CA ASN A 461 -12.98 -15.33 9.42
C ASN A 461 -12.80 -16.83 9.15
N ASN A 462 -13.30 -17.71 10.03
CA ASN A 462 -13.07 -19.14 9.96
C ASN A 462 -13.92 -19.76 8.84
N TYR A 463 -13.26 -20.22 7.78
CA TYR A 463 -13.90 -20.98 6.71
C TYR A 463 -14.22 -22.41 7.17
N GLY A 464 -13.32 -23.02 7.94
CA GLY A 464 -13.54 -24.30 8.60
C GLY A 464 -12.26 -25.05 8.93
N PHE A 465 -12.41 -26.34 9.22
CA PHE A 465 -11.34 -27.21 9.72
C PHE A 465 -11.14 -28.39 8.79
N GLU A 466 -9.94 -28.51 8.22
CA GLU A 466 -9.48 -29.76 7.64
C GLU A 466 -9.01 -30.70 8.77
N VAL A 467 -9.56 -31.90 8.79
CA VAL A 467 -9.19 -32.93 9.75
C VAL A 467 -8.07 -33.76 9.13
N LEU A 468 -6.89 -33.69 9.75
CA LEU A 468 -5.71 -34.42 9.32
C LEU A 468 -5.51 -35.67 10.19
N ARG A 469 -5.14 -36.77 9.56
CA ARG A 469 -4.79 -38.03 10.24
C ARG A 469 -3.44 -38.56 9.78
N GLN A 470 -2.72 -39.14 10.72
CA GLN A 470 -1.54 -39.96 10.48
C GLN A 470 -1.78 -41.35 11.09
N ASP A 471 -1.60 -42.39 10.29
CA ASP A 471 -1.73 -43.78 10.72
C ASP A 471 -0.42 -44.20 11.40
N GLY A 472 -0.41 -44.35 12.72
CA GLY A 472 0.81 -44.63 13.50
C GLY A 472 1.50 -43.39 14.08
N LYS A 473 2.71 -43.59 14.63
CA LYS A 473 3.53 -42.50 15.24
C LYS A 473 4.34 -41.71 14.20
N GLU A 474 4.58 -42.29 13.03
CA GLU A 474 5.38 -41.76 11.93
C GLU A 474 4.66 -42.06 10.61
N GLY A 475 4.61 -41.09 9.69
CA GLY A 475 3.86 -41.19 8.43
C GLY A 475 3.53 -39.83 7.81
N GLU A 476 2.84 -39.81 6.67
CA GLU A 476 2.34 -38.57 6.09
C GLU A 476 0.97 -38.21 6.67
N TRP A 477 0.74 -36.90 6.89
CA TRP A 477 -0.58 -36.39 7.24
C TRP A 477 -1.51 -36.45 6.02
N LYS A 478 -2.70 -37.01 6.20
CA LYS A 478 -3.74 -37.10 5.18
C LYS A 478 -4.98 -36.33 5.64
N THR A 479 -5.53 -35.49 4.77
CA THR A 479 -6.85 -34.89 4.99
C THR A 479 -7.92 -35.97 4.85
N ILE A 480 -8.65 -36.24 5.93
CA ILE A 480 -9.71 -37.25 5.98
C ILE A 480 -11.12 -36.65 5.95
N GLY A 481 -11.24 -35.34 6.14
CA GLY A 481 -12.51 -34.65 6.08
C GLY A 481 -12.38 -33.15 6.30
N PHE A 482 -13.49 -32.44 6.09
CA PHE A 482 -13.60 -31.00 6.32
C PHE A 482 -14.88 -30.71 7.10
N VAL A 483 -14.78 -29.89 8.14
CA VAL A 483 -15.91 -29.40 8.94
C VAL A 483 -16.03 -27.91 8.74
N LYS A 484 -17.15 -27.47 8.17
CA LYS A 484 -17.42 -26.05 7.90
C LYS A 484 -17.49 -25.24 9.19
N GLY A 485 -16.76 -24.12 9.23
CA GLY A 485 -16.77 -23.17 10.34
C GLY A 485 -17.96 -22.21 10.30
N ASN A 486 -18.06 -21.35 11.30
CA ASN A 486 -19.15 -20.37 11.42
C ASN A 486 -18.72 -18.92 11.07
N GLY A 487 -17.57 -18.73 10.42
CA GLY A 487 -17.04 -17.42 10.09
C GLY A 487 -16.48 -16.71 11.32
N THR A 488 -17.10 -15.60 11.72
CA THR A 488 -16.67 -14.81 12.88
C THR A 488 -17.66 -14.96 14.03
N THR A 489 -17.20 -15.46 15.17
CA THR A 489 -17.95 -15.59 16.42
C THR A 489 -17.07 -15.24 17.63
N ASN A 490 -17.65 -14.55 18.60
CA ASN A 490 -17.03 -14.29 19.91
C ASN A 490 -17.57 -15.21 21.01
N ARG A 491 -18.30 -16.26 20.63
CA ARG A 491 -18.86 -17.29 21.54
C ARG A 491 -18.23 -18.63 21.22
N ALA A 492 -18.07 -19.45 22.25
CA ALA A 492 -17.55 -20.79 22.10
C ALA A 492 -18.46 -21.65 21.24
N LEU A 493 -17.88 -22.34 20.25
CA LEU A 493 -18.58 -23.27 19.37
C LEU A 493 -17.94 -24.65 19.45
N ALA A 494 -18.79 -25.67 19.46
CA ALA A 494 -18.38 -27.06 19.53
C ALA A 494 -18.56 -27.74 18.17
N TYR A 495 -17.59 -28.57 17.81
CA TYR A 495 -17.56 -29.32 16.56
C TYR A 495 -17.21 -30.77 16.82
N GLY A 496 -17.59 -31.63 15.88
CA GLY A 496 -17.29 -33.06 15.93
C GLY A 496 -17.00 -33.62 14.55
N PHE A 497 -16.16 -34.66 14.54
CA PHE A 497 -15.87 -35.45 13.35
C PHE A 497 -15.74 -36.92 13.73
N GLU A 498 -16.34 -37.82 12.95
CA GLU A 498 -16.22 -39.26 13.15
C GLU A 498 -15.34 -39.88 12.06
N ASP A 499 -14.29 -40.58 12.48
CA ASP A 499 -13.39 -41.32 11.62
C ASP A 499 -13.57 -42.84 11.85
N PRO A 500 -14.21 -43.56 10.93
CA PRO A 500 -14.29 -45.03 10.99
C PRO A 500 -12.90 -45.66 10.78
N ILE A 501 -12.42 -46.39 11.79
CA ILE A 501 -11.12 -47.02 11.80
C ILE A 501 -11.26 -48.54 11.74
N SER A 502 -10.69 -49.13 10.68
CA SER A 502 -10.78 -50.58 10.49
C SER A 502 -9.73 -51.39 11.22
N ARG A 503 -8.55 -50.83 11.49
CA ARG A 503 -7.42 -51.57 12.10
C ARG A 503 -7.19 -51.09 13.52
N ALA A 504 -6.94 -52.02 14.44
CA ALA A 504 -6.45 -51.64 15.75
C ALA A 504 -5.06 -50.99 15.63
N GLY A 505 -4.79 -49.96 16.42
CA GLY A 505 -3.54 -49.21 16.32
C GLY A 505 -3.60 -47.83 16.97
N SER A 506 -2.49 -47.10 16.86
CA SER A 506 -2.37 -45.72 17.30
C SER A 506 -2.52 -44.78 16.11
N TYR A 507 -3.32 -43.73 16.27
CA TYR A 507 -3.62 -42.74 15.23
C TYR A 507 -3.37 -41.34 15.79
N ARG A 508 -2.74 -40.48 15.00
CA ARG A 508 -2.57 -39.07 15.36
C ARG A 508 -3.51 -38.21 14.55
N TYR A 509 -4.08 -37.21 15.20
CA TYR A 509 -5.01 -36.26 14.60
C TYR A 509 -4.57 -34.84 14.86
N GLN A 510 -4.77 -33.98 13.88
CA GLN A 510 -4.49 -32.56 13.95
C GLN A 510 -5.55 -31.81 13.15
N LEU A 511 -5.89 -30.60 13.57
CA LEU A 511 -6.77 -29.73 12.81
C LEU A 511 -5.93 -28.72 12.05
N ARG A 512 -6.25 -28.52 10.78
CA ARG A 512 -5.80 -27.37 10.00
C ARG A 512 -7.00 -26.44 9.82
N GLN A 513 -7.03 -25.37 10.59
CA GLN A 513 -8.03 -24.33 10.44
C GLN A 513 -7.69 -23.49 9.21
N VAL A 514 -8.70 -23.15 8.42
CA VAL A 514 -8.58 -22.35 7.21
C VAL A 514 -9.50 -21.13 7.35
N ASP A 515 -8.97 -19.96 7.07
CA ASP A 515 -9.72 -18.70 7.06
C ASP A 515 -10.28 -18.41 5.65
N VAL A 516 -11.25 -17.49 5.53
CA VAL A 516 -11.90 -17.15 4.24
C VAL A 516 -10.91 -16.56 3.23
N ASP A 517 -9.83 -15.93 3.69
CA ASP A 517 -8.75 -15.40 2.84
C ASP A 517 -7.69 -16.45 2.47
N GLY A 518 -7.83 -17.68 2.96
CA GLY A 518 -6.92 -18.80 2.70
C GLY A 518 -5.75 -18.92 3.68
N ALA A 519 -5.62 -18.03 4.66
CA ALA A 519 -4.68 -18.23 5.77
C ALA A 519 -5.04 -19.52 6.54
N ALA A 520 -4.05 -20.19 7.11
CA ALA A 520 -4.28 -21.44 7.82
C ALA A 520 -3.34 -21.64 9.01
N GLU A 521 -3.87 -22.23 10.08
CA GLU A 521 -3.14 -22.54 11.31
C GLU A 521 -3.36 -24.02 11.69
N LEU A 522 -2.32 -24.64 12.28
CA LEU A 522 -2.35 -26.03 12.72
C LEU A 522 -2.51 -26.11 14.24
N SER A 523 -3.42 -26.96 14.71
CA SER A 523 -3.55 -27.27 16.15
C SER A 523 -2.36 -28.10 16.66
N ASN A 524 -2.27 -28.29 17.98
CA ASN A 524 -1.49 -29.41 18.50
C ASN A 524 -2.08 -30.75 18.05
N ALA A 525 -1.22 -31.74 17.81
CA ALA A 525 -1.66 -33.08 17.45
C ALA A 525 -2.02 -33.90 18.71
N ILE A 526 -3.13 -34.63 18.65
CA ILE A 526 -3.53 -35.60 19.67
C ILE A 526 -3.28 -37.02 19.18
N THR A 527 -3.11 -37.96 20.11
CA THR A 527 -2.98 -39.39 19.79
C THR A 527 -4.17 -40.16 20.37
N VAL A 528 -4.84 -40.94 19.52
CA VAL A 528 -5.96 -41.82 19.90
C VAL A 528 -5.55 -43.26 19.63
N THR A 529 -5.82 -44.16 20.58
CA THR A 529 -5.52 -45.60 20.42
C THR A 529 -6.82 -46.37 20.22
N VAL A 530 -6.93 -47.08 19.11
CA VAL A 530 -8.02 -48.01 18.82
C VAL A 530 -7.59 -49.39 19.26
N VAL A 531 -8.23 -49.92 20.30
CA VAL A 531 -7.93 -51.24 20.83
C VAL A 531 -8.65 -52.30 20.00
N ALA A 532 -7.99 -53.44 19.78
CA ALA A 532 -8.59 -54.57 19.09
C ALA A 532 -9.82 -55.10 19.87
N PRO A 533 -10.86 -55.57 19.17
CA PRO A 533 -12.01 -56.23 19.77
C PRO A 533 -11.62 -57.41 20.67
N ALA A 534 -12.46 -57.74 21.65
CA ALA A 534 -12.20 -58.87 22.55
C ALA A 534 -12.51 -60.24 21.91
N SER A 535 -13.41 -60.28 20.93
CA SER A 535 -13.89 -61.53 20.32
C SER A 535 -14.26 -61.34 18.86
N LEU A 536 -14.23 -62.45 18.11
CA LEU A 536 -14.73 -62.50 16.74
C LEU A 536 -16.26 -62.46 16.77
N ILE A 537 -16.88 -61.41 16.23
CA ILE A 537 -18.34 -61.28 16.17
C ILE A 537 -18.74 -60.82 14.77
N LEU A 538 -19.69 -61.55 14.16
CA LEU A 538 -20.47 -61.08 13.01
C LEU A 538 -21.74 -60.39 13.51
N SER A 539 -21.91 -59.11 13.23
CA SER A 539 -23.12 -58.36 13.56
C SER A 539 -24.27 -58.74 12.65
N GLN A 540 -25.51 -58.53 13.12
CA GLN A 540 -26.67 -58.59 12.25
C GLN A 540 -26.57 -57.49 11.19
N ASN A 541 -26.91 -57.78 9.93
CA ASN A 541 -26.95 -56.78 8.88
C ASN A 541 -28.02 -55.70 9.16
N TYR A 542 -27.79 -54.47 8.75
CA TYR A 542 -28.73 -53.36 8.87
C TYR A 542 -28.81 -52.55 7.56
N PRO A 543 -30.02 -52.26 7.05
CA PRO A 543 -31.32 -52.72 7.57
C PRO A 543 -31.53 -54.23 7.36
N ASN A 544 -32.42 -54.84 8.13
CA ASN A 544 -32.92 -56.21 7.91
C ASN A 544 -34.39 -56.30 8.36
N PRO A 545 -35.38 -56.42 7.45
CA PRO A 545 -35.24 -56.59 5.99
C PRO A 545 -34.60 -55.40 5.26
N PHE A 546 -34.06 -55.62 4.05
CA PHE A 546 -33.37 -54.59 3.25
C PHE A 546 -33.86 -54.52 1.78
N ASN A 547 -33.66 -53.37 1.12
CA ASN A 547 -33.96 -53.17 -0.30
C ASN A 547 -33.10 -52.06 -0.95
N PRO A 548 -32.38 -52.30 -2.05
CA PRO A 548 -31.81 -53.58 -2.47
C PRO A 548 -30.55 -53.92 -1.67
N SER A 549 -30.01 -52.99 -0.87
CA SER A 549 -28.71 -53.13 -0.22
C SER A 549 -28.75 -53.12 1.30
N THR A 550 -27.73 -53.72 1.92
CA THR A 550 -27.55 -53.76 3.37
C THR A 550 -26.07 -53.65 3.73
N GLU A 551 -25.78 -53.21 4.94
CA GLU A 551 -24.44 -53.21 5.52
C GLU A 551 -24.35 -54.27 6.61
N PHE A 552 -23.18 -54.88 6.76
CA PHE A 552 -22.87 -55.74 7.89
C PHE A 552 -21.45 -55.46 8.36
N SER A 553 -21.24 -55.70 9.65
CA SER A 553 -19.95 -55.53 10.29
C SER A 553 -19.48 -56.81 10.94
N PHE A 554 -18.17 -57.02 10.94
CA PHE A 554 -17.55 -58.03 11.77
C PHE A 554 -16.29 -57.48 12.41
N GLN A 555 -15.91 -58.07 13.53
CA GLN A 555 -14.76 -57.63 14.30
C GLN A 555 -13.78 -58.79 14.49
N ILE A 556 -12.49 -58.52 14.37
CA ILE A 556 -11.41 -59.51 14.52
C ILE A 556 -10.65 -59.20 15.81
N PRO A 557 -10.52 -60.15 16.74
CA PRO A 557 -9.86 -59.91 18.01
C PRO A 557 -8.35 -59.79 17.87
N ALA A 558 -7.68 -59.32 18.94
CA ALA A 558 -6.23 -59.23 19.00
C ALA A 558 -5.52 -60.56 18.66
N GLY A 559 -4.36 -60.48 17.98
CA GLY A 559 -3.55 -61.62 17.58
C GLY A 559 -3.00 -61.48 16.15
N ASP A 560 -2.54 -62.58 15.57
CA ASP A 560 -2.09 -62.63 14.18
C ASP A 560 -3.23 -62.39 13.18
N PRO A 561 -2.94 -61.90 11.96
CA PRO A 561 -3.92 -61.76 10.90
C PRO A 561 -4.71 -63.05 10.67
N ARG A 562 -6.03 -62.95 10.59
CA ARG A 562 -6.92 -64.11 10.41
C ARG A 562 -7.40 -64.23 8.98
N ARG A 563 -7.45 -65.45 8.47
CA ARG A 563 -8.11 -65.71 7.18
C ARG A 563 -9.62 -65.64 7.37
N ILE A 564 -10.26 -64.71 6.67
CA ILE A 564 -11.70 -64.50 6.66
C ILE A 564 -12.24 -64.86 5.28
N THR A 565 -13.36 -65.59 5.24
CA THR A 565 -14.20 -65.71 4.04
C THR A 565 -15.64 -65.40 4.41
N LEU A 566 -16.22 -64.40 3.76
CA LEU A 566 -17.58 -63.95 4.02
C LEU A 566 -18.42 -64.13 2.76
N CYS A 567 -19.42 -65.01 2.86
CA CYS A 567 -20.28 -65.34 1.73
C CYS A 567 -21.77 -65.21 2.08
N VAL A 568 -22.58 -64.93 1.07
CA VAL A 568 -24.03 -64.97 1.10
C VAL A 568 -24.50 -66.29 0.50
N TYR A 569 -25.44 -66.97 1.16
CA TYR A 569 -26.07 -68.19 0.71
C TYR A 569 -27.60 -68.01 0.61
N ASN A 570 -28.25 -68.71 -0.30
CA ASN A 570 -29.70 -68.85 -0.31
C ASN A 570 -30.15 -70.00 0.61
N MET A 571 -31.47 -70.21 0.74
CA MET A 571 -32.03 -71.23 1.65
C MET A 571 -31.76 -72.68 1.23
N ILE A 572 -31.38 -72.94 -0.03
CA ILE A 572 -30.96 -74.28 -0.49
C ILE A 572 -29.45 -74.52 -0.30
N GLY A 573 -28.73 -73.55 0.29
CA GLY A 573 -27.29 -73.65 0.57
C GLY A 573 -26.39 -73.30 -0.62
N GLN A 574 -26.95 -72.81 -1.73
CA GLN A 574 -26.16 -72.33 -2.86
C GLN A 574 -25.51 -70.99 -2.48
N GLN A 575 -24.21 -70.87 -2.74
CA GLN A 575 -23.48 -69.62 -2.59
C GLN A 575 -23.95 -68.62 -3.66
N VAL A 576 -24.43 -67.48 -3.21
CA VAL A 576 -24.95 -66.39 -4.05
C VAL A 576 -23.84 -65.38 -4.34
N ARG A 577 -23.06 -65.02 -3.31
CA ARG A 577 -21.97 -64.06 -3.45
C ARG A 577 -20.84 -64.28 -2.47
N THR A 578 -19.60 -64.09 -2.91
CA THR A 578 -18.45 -63.90 -2.01
C THR A 578 -18.22 -62.41 -1.82
N LEU A 579 -18.37 -61.92 -0.59
CA LEU A 579 -18.21 -60.49 -0.29
C LEU A 579 -16.74 -60.18 -0.03
N VAL A 580 -16.05 -61.05 0.72
CA VAL A 580 -14.60 -60.97 0.95
C VAL A 580 -13.97 -62.34 1.15
N SER A 581 -12.72 -62.49 0.73
CA SER A 581 -11.87 -63.64 1.07
C SER A 581 -10.40 -63.20 1.14
N GLY A 582 -9.75 -63.38 2.29
CA GLY A 582 -8.35 -62.94 2.48
C GLY A 582 -7.90 -62.93 3.94
N PHE A 583 -6.67 -62.47 4.19
CA PHE A 583 -6.15 -62.23 5.54
C PHE A 583 -6.52 -60.81 5.99
N TYR A 584 -7.01 -60.71 7.22
CA TYR A 584 -7.41 -59.44 7.83
C TYR A 584 -6.75 -59.28 9.20
N GLU A 585 -6.23 -58.09 9.44
CA GLU A 585 -5.62 -57.68 10.70
C GLU A 585 -6.67 -57.56 11.83
N PRO A 586 -6.28 -57.58 13.12
CA PRO A 586 -7.17 -57.25 14.22
C PRO A 586 -7.84 -55.87 14.03
N GLY A 587 -9.16 -55.81 14.24
CA GLY A 587 -9.91 -54.58 14.04
C GLY A 587 -11.38 -54.76 13.72
N PHE A 588 -11.99 -53.70 13.17
CA PHE A 588 -13.42 -53.59 12.90
C PHE A 588 -13.66 -53.41 11.40
N TYR A 589 -14.46 -54.27 10.79
CA TYR A 589 -14.67 -54.25 9.35
C TYR A 589 -16.15 -54.08 9.03
N ARG A 590 -16.43 -53.27 8.01
CA ARG A 590 -17.77 -53.03 7.46
C ARG A 590 -17.72 -53.29 5.97
N PHE A 591 -18.75 -53.94 5.47
CA PHE A 591 -18.90 -54.19 4.05
C PHE A 591 -20.36 -54.02 3.64
N HIS A 592 -20.51 -53.64 2.39
CA HIS A 592 -21.79 -53.43 1.75
C HIS A 592 -22.10 -54.61 0.85
N TRP A 593 -23.37 -55.00 0.82
CA TRP A 593 -23.90 -55.88 -0.22
C TRP A 593 -25.05 -55.17 -0.91
N ASP A 594 -24.96 -55.06 -2.24
CA ASP A 594 -25.92 -54.44 -3.15
C ASP A 594 -27.14 -55.33 -3.48
N GLY A 595 -27.18 -56.56 -2.94
CA GLY A 595 -28.25 -57.51 -3.22
C GLY A 595 -28.12 -58.26 -4.55
N ALA A 596 -26.96 -58.25 -5.21
CA ALA A 596 -26.66 -59.01 -6.42
C ALA A 596 -25.77 -60.24 -6.15
N ASP A 597 -25.81 -61.22 -7.04
CA ASP A 597 -24.94 -62.41 -7.02
C ASP A 597 -23.53 -62.13 -7.58
N ASP A 598 -22.67 -63.16 -7.63
CA ASP A 598 -21.30 -63.06 -8.17
C ASP A 598 -21.24 -62.68 -9.67
N GLN A 599 -22.35 -62.78 -10.42
CA GLN A 599 -22.46 -62.35 -11.82
C GLN A 599 -23.03 -60.92 -11.97
N GLY A 600 -23.34 -60.26 -10.85
CA GLY A 600 -23.96 -58.93 -10.83
C GLY A 600 -25.46 -58.94 -11.11
N LEU A 601 -26.10 -60.11 -11.15
CA LEU A 601 -27.55 -60.23 -11.32
C LEU A 601 -28.25 -60.02 -9.97
N ALA A 602 -29.34 -59.26 -9.97
CA ALA A 602 -30.11 -58.98 -8.77
C ALA A 602 -30.65 -60.29 -8.16
N ALA A 603 -30.33 -60.55 -6.90
CA ALA A 603 -30.84 -61.70 -6.17
C ALA A 603 -32.36 -61.52 -5.92
N ALA A 604 -33.13 -62.60 -6.01
CA ALA A 604 -34.58 -62.54 -5.78
C ALA A 604 -34.93 -62.08 -4.35
N GLY A 605 -36.12 -61.51 -4.15
CA GLY A 605 -36.64 -61.27 -2.80
C GLY A 605 -36.78 -62.59 -2.04
N GLY A 606 -36.36 -62.62 -0.77
CA GLY A 606 -36.35 -63.86 0.00
C GLY A 606 -35.40 -63.86 1.20
N VAL A 607 -35.23 -65.04 1.80
CA VAL A 607 -34.35 -65.26 2.94
C VAL A 607 -32.97 -65.70 2.46
N TYR A 608 -31.92 -65.09 3.02
CA TYR A 608 -30.52 -65.40 2.77
C TYR A 608 -29.77 -65.64 4.09
N LEU A 609 -28.63 -66.31 4.02
CA LEU A 609 -27.71 -66.52 5.14
C LEU A 609 -26.36 -65.87 4.84
N LEU A 610 -25.95 -64.92 5.68
CA LEU A 610 -24.60 -64.38 5.71
C LEU A 610 -23.71 -65.29 6.55
N SER A 611 -22.55 -65.65 6.02
CA SER A 611 -21.66 -66.63 6.62
C SER A 611 -20.24 -66.12 6.73
N LEU A 612 -19.78 -65.83 7.94
CA LEU A 612 -18.40 -65.49 8.26
C LEU A 612 -17.65 -66.77 8.63
N GLN A 613 -16.71 -67.19 7.81
CA GLN A 613 -15.87 -68.36 8.04
C GLN A 613 -14.42 -67.96 8.33
N THR A 614 -13.85 -68.60 9.35
CA THR A 614 -12.47 -68.44 9.80
C THR A 614 -11.86 -69.80 10.12
N ASP A 615 -10.55 -69.83 10.34
CA ASP A 615 -9.83 -71.05 10.72
C ASP A 615 -10.32 -71.67 12.05
N GLN A 616 -11.00 -70.87 12.89
CA GLN A 616 -11.50 -71.28 14.21
C GLN A 616 -13.02 -71.56 14.24
N GLY A 617 -13.73 -71.39 13.13
CA GLY A 617 -15.16 -71.66 13.08
C GLY A 617 -15.94 -70.75 12.14
N ARG A 618 -17.27 -70.93 12.15
CA ARG A 618 -18.24 -70.28 11.26
C ARG A 618 -19.35 -69.59 12.05
N GLN A 619 -19.67 -68.34 11.72
CA GLN A 619 -20.83 -67.62 12.24
C GLN A 619 -21.84 -67.34 11.13
N LEU A 620 -23.13 -67.45 11.45
CA LEU A 620 -24.22 -67.23 10.50
C LEU A 620 -25.17 -66.12 10.99
N ARG A 621 -25.70 -65.32 10.05
CA ARG A 621 -26.79 -64.36 10.27
C ARG A 621 -27.85 -64.51 9.19
N LYS A 622 -29.12 -64.52 9.58
CA LYS A 622 -30.25 -64.56 8.65
C LYS A 622 -30.53 -63.15 8.13
N MET A 623 -30.68 -63.01 6.83
CA MET A 623 -31.02 -61.76 6.16
C MET A 623 -32.33 -61.93 5.36
N ILE A 624 -33.09 -60.85 5.21
CA ILE A 624 -34.34 -60.83 4.44
C ILE A 624 -34.23 -59.71 3.41
N LYS A 625 -34.20 -60.08 2.12
CA LYS A 625 -34.23 -59.14 0.99
C LYS A 625 -35.67 -58.94 0.57
N LEU A 626 -36.11 -57.69 0.45
CA LEU A 626 -37.41 -57.36 -0.12
C LEU A 626 -37.34 -57.42 -1.66
N GLN A 627 -38.50 -57.68 -2.29
CA GLN A 627 -38.60 -57.70 -3.76
C GLN A 627 -38.36 -56.32 -4.37
#